data_AF-A0A955XCY9-F1
#
_entry.id   AF-A0A955XCY9-F1
#
_cell.length_a   1.000
_cell.length_b   1.000
_cell.length_c   1.000
_cell.angle_alpha   90.00
_cell.angle_beta   90.00
_cell.angle_gamma   90.00
#
_symmetry.space_group_name_H-M   'P 1'
#
loop_
_entity.id
_entity.type
_entity.pdbx_description
1 polymer ?
#
loop_
_entity_poly.entity_id
_entity_poly.type
_entity_poly.pdbx_seq_one_letter_code
_entity_poly.pdbx_strand_id
1 'polypeptide(L)'
;MSTAPVIVQSRIVGATVFSDLAHVTRQAAVTLIPGLNRLAFEDLPRNLDPAAIRVRTSLGTVRFVEGDDLSWSAEADKTPEEQELLDAARKVHRLEGELQALQAEVELIDRLAPGRGLPSPHQL
;
A
#
# COMPACT_ATOMS: atom_id res chain seq x y z
N MET A 1 -15.00 5.53 3.49
CA MET A 1 -15.68 4.30 3.02
C MET A 1 -14.58 3.32 2.63
N SER A 2 -14.60 2.10 3.17
CA SER A 2 -13.57 1.08 2.88
C SER A 2 -13.82 0.48 1.51
N THR A 3 -13.06 0.88 0.49
CA THR A 3 -13.10 0.24 -0.83
C THR A 3 -12.32 -1.06 -0.77
N ALA A 4 -12.95 -2.18 -1.14
CA ALA A 4 -12.29 -3.47 -1.25
C ALA A 4 -11.09 -3.37 -2.23
N PRO A 5 -9.98 -4.09 -1.97
CA PRO A 5 -8.82 -4.04 -2.85
C PRO A 5 -9.17 -4.54 -4.25
N VAL A 6 -8.68 -3.84 -5.26
CA VAL A 6 -8.75 -4.27 -6.66
C VAL A 6 -7.68 -5.34 -6.86
N ILE A 7 -8.09 -6.57 -7.16
CA ILE A 7 -7.15 -7.64 -7.49
C ILE A 7 -6.56 -7.37 -8.88
N VAL A 8 -5.23 -7.34 -8.96
CA VAL A 8 -4.48 -7.02 -10.17
C VAL A 8 -3.72 -8.25 -10.65
N GLN A 9 -4.03 -8.68 -11.87
CA GLN A 9 -3.26 -9.72 -12.53
C GLN A 9 -1.92 -9.16 -13.00
N SER A 10 -0.82 -9.74 -12.51
CA SER A 10 0.54 -9.41 -12.96
C SER A 10 1.18 -10.59 -13.66
N ARG A 11 2.01 -10.29 -14.66
CA ARG A 11 2.77 -11.28 -15.44
C ARG A 11 4.27 -11.10 -15.25
N ILE A 12 5.02 -12.18 -15.37
CA ILE A 12 6.49 -12.14 -15.40
C ILE A 12 6.92 -11.53 -16.74
N VAL A 13 7.71 -10.46 -16.68
CA VAL A 13 8.28 -9.79 -17.87
C VAL A 13 9.77 -10.03 -18.02
N GLY A 14 10.43 -10.53 -16.97
CA GLY A 14 11.83 -10.90 -17.00
C GLY A 14 12.20 -11.77 -15.80
N ALA A 15 13.16 -12.66 -16.01
CA ALA A 15 13.77 -13.45 -14.95
C ALA A 15 15.28 -13.56 -15.22
N THR A 16 16.09 -13.26 -14.21
CA THR A 16 17.53 -13.52 -14.22
C THR A 16 17.82 -14.58 -13.17
N VAL A 17 18.36 -15.72 -13.59
CA VAL A 17 18.64 -16.86 -12.71
C VAL A 17 20.14 -16.88 -12.39
N PHE A 18 20.46 -17.00 -11.11
CA PHE A 18 21.79 -17.21 -10.56
C PHE A 18 21.87 -18.62 -9.98
N SER A 19 23.06 -19.04 -9.54
CA SER A 19 23.28 -20.39 -9.00
C SER A 19 22.44 -20.72 -7.76
N ASP A 20 22.08 -19.71 -6.97
CA ASP A 20 21.46 -19.81 -5.65
C ASP A 20 20.15 -19.02 -5.53
N LEU A 21 19.84 -18.14 -6.49
CA LEU A 21 18.65 -17.29 -6.46
C LEU A 21 18.16 -16.91 -7.85
N ALA A 22 16.91 -16.44 -7.94
CA ALA A 22 16.36 -15.89 -9.16
C ALA A 22 15.76 -14.51 -8.88
N HIS A 23 16.11 -13.53 -9.71
CA HIS A 23 15.48 -12.22 -9.71
C HIS A 23 14.36 -12.22 -10.75
N VAL A 24 13.12 -12.12 -10.29
CA VAL A 24 11.93 -12.09 -11.14
C VAL A 24 11.35 -10.68 -11.17
N THR A 25 11.11 -10.14 -12.36
CA THR A 25 10.38 -8.89 -12.56
C THR A 25 8.97 -9.19 -13.01
N ARG A 26 7.98 -8.77 -12.23
CA ARG A 26 6.55 -8.83 -12.58
C ARG A 26 6.04 -7.44 -12.94
N GLN A 27 5.08 -7.38 -13.86
CA GLN A 27 4.45 -6.14 -14.27
C GLN A 27 2.93 -6.33 -14.39
N ALA A 28 2.18 -5.30 -14.00
CA ALA A 28 0.77 -5.16 -14.30
C ALA A 28 0.47 -3.74 -14.80
N ALA A 29 -0.65 -3.60 -15.50
CA ALA A 29 -1.20 -2.32 -15.91
C ALA A 29 -2.68 -2.28 -15.49
N VAL A 30 -3.09 -1.19 -14.86
CA VAL A 30 -4.45 -1.00 -14.37
C VAL A 30 -4.87 0.44 -14.60
N THR A 31 -6.10 0.65 -15.03
CA THR A 31 -6.71 1.97 -15.13
C THR A 31 -7.37 2.29 -13.80
N LEU A 32 -6.96 3.39 -13.17
CA LEU A 32 -7.49 3.83 -11.89
C LEU A 32 -8.14 5.19 -12.03
N ILE A 33 -9.20 5.39 -11.25
CA ILE A 33 -9.75 6.72 -11.05
C ILE A 33 -8.82 7.52 -10.12
N PRO A 34 -8.75 8.86 -10.25
CA PRO A 34 -8.01 9.69 -9.30
C PRO A 34 -8.50 9.49 -7.87
N GLY A 35 -7.57 9.39 -6.92
CA GLY A 35 -7.85 9.18 -5.51
C GLY A 35 -7.05 8.02 -4.90
N LEU A 36 -7.45 7.61 -3.69
CA LEU A 36 -6.83 6.51 -2.98
C LEU A 36 -7.34 5.18 -3.53
N ASN A 37 -6.42 4.35 -4.01
CA ASN A 37 -6.72 3.04 -4.58
C ASN A 37 -5.89 1.98 -3.87
N ARG A 38 -6.50 0.86 -3.48
CA ARG A 38 -5.80 -0.29 -2.92
C ARG A 38 -5.73 -1.38 -3.99
N LEU A 39 -4.51 -1.78 -4.33
CA LEU A 39 -4.23 -2.84 -5.30
C LEU A 39 -3.71 -4.06 -4.56
N ALA A 40 -4.21 -5.24 -4.91
CA ALA A 40 -3.72 -6.50 -4.38
C ALA A 40 -3.11 -7.34 -5.50
N PHE A 41 -1.92 -7.88 -5.24
CA PHE A 41 -1.22 -8.79 -6.14
C PHE A 41 -1.18 -10.16 -5.50
N GLU A 42 -1.56 -11.17 -6.26
CA GLU A 42 -1.53 -12.56 -5.82
C GLU A 42 -0.21 -13.23 -6.24
N ASP A 43 0.12 -14.31 -5.53
CA ASP A 43 1.29 -15.16 -5.78
C ASP A 43 2.63 -14.40 -5.77
N LEU A 44 2.75 -13.37 -4.92
CA LEU A 44 4.02 -12.70 -4.68
C LEU A 44 4.88 -13.52 -3.70
N PRO A 45 6.20 -13.54 -3.88
CA PRO A 45 7.10 -14.16 -2.92
C PRO A 45 7.00 -13.43 -1.57
N ARG A 46 7.00 -14.19 -0.46
CA ARG A 46 6.86 -13.67 0.92
C ARG A 46 7.91 -12.63 1.31
N ASN A 47 9.07 -12.66 0.65
CA ASN A 47 10.22 -11.79 0.96
C ASN A 47 10.35 -10.66 -0.06
N LEU A 48 9.22 -10.13 -0.55
CA LEU A 48 9.25 -9.00 -1.47
C LEU A 48 9.82 -7.78 -0.73
N ASP A 49 10.94 -7.27 -1.22
CA ASP A 49 11.47 -5.99 -0.77
C ASP A 49 10.50 -4.86 -1.16
N PRO A 50 9.93 -4.09 -0.21
CA PRO A 50 9.05 -2.97 -0.52
C PRO A 50 9.72 -1.93 -1.44
N ALA A 51 11.04 -1.77 -1.36
CA ALA A 51 11.80 -0.86 -2.21
C ALA A 51 11.89 -1.34 -3.67
N ALA A 52 11.59 -2.61 -3.95
CA ALA A 52 11.52 -3.14 -5.31
C ALA A 52 10.23 -2.74 -6.04
N ILE A 53 9.23 -2.24 -5.31
CA ILE A 53 7.96 -1.82 -5.90
C ILE A 53 8.16 -0.51 -6.64
N ARG A 54 7.83 -0.50 -7.94
CA ARG A 54 7.89 0.69 -8.79
C ARG A 54 6.56 0.91 -9.47
N VAL A 55 6.01 2.10 -9.30
CA VAL A 55 4.76 2.51 -9.97
C VAL A 55 5.08 3.60 -10.99
N ARG A 56 4.54 3.45 -12.19
CA ARG A 56 4.59 4.46 -13.25
C ARG A 56 3.16 4.75 -13.68
N THR A 57 2.88 6.02 -13.94
CA THR A 57 1.59 6.46 -14.47
C THR A 57 1.81 7.24 -15.76
N SER A 58 0.89 7.11 -16.72
CA SER A 58 0.81 7.93 -17.92
C SER A 58 0.02 9.22 -17.69
N LEU A 59 -0.81 9.27 -16.65
CA LEU A 59 -1.70 10.38 -16.33
C LEU A 59 -1.52 10.74 -14.84
N GLY A 60 -0.78 11.83 -14.57
CA GLY A 60 -0.59 12.37 -13.22
C GLY A 60 0.72 11.98 -12.55
N THR A 61 0.73 11.98 -11.22
CA THR A 61 1.93 11.73 -10.40
C THR A 61 1.58 10.80 -9.25
N VAL A 62 2.39 9.77 -9.03
CA VAL A 62 2.29 8.89 -7.87
C VAL A 62 3.06 9.54 -6.73
N ARG A 63 2.38 9.82 -5.62
CA ARG A 63 2.98 10.49 -4.45
C ARG A 63 3.44 9.54 -3.38
N PHE A 64 2.71 8.45 -3.21
CA PHE A 64 2.95 7.48 -2.16
C PHE A 64 2.61 6.08 -2.67
N VAL A 65 3.44 5.11 -2.28
CA VAL A 65 3.26 3.69 -2.55
C VAL A 65 3.66 2.98 -1.27
N GLU A 66 2.72 2.21 -0.72
CA GLU A 66 2.95 1.35 0.44
C GLU A 66 2.56 -0.08 0.05
N GLY A 67 3.43 -1.02 0.41
CA GLY A 67 3.19 -2.44 0.25
C GLY A 67 2.80 -3.04 1.58
N ASP A 68 1.72 -3.81 1.60
CA ASP A 68 1.24 -4.56 2.76
C ASP A 68 1.12 -6.03 2.34
N ASP A 69 1.56 -6.95 3.19
CA ASP A 69 1.50 -8.38 2.91
C ASP A 69 0.14 -8.96 3.35
N LEU A 70 -0.71 -9.24 2.36
CA LEU A 70 -2.02 -9.85 2.58
C LEU A 70 -1.93 -11.36 2.93
N SER A 71 -0.75 -11.98 2.79
CA SER A 71 -0.53 -13.42 2.96
C SER A 71 -0.39 -13.89 4.41
N TRP A 72 -0.45 -12.98 5.40
CA TRP A 72 -0.42 -13.34 6.83
C TRP A 72 -1.67 -14.09 7.33
N SER A 73 -2.48 -14.61 6.42
CA SER A 73 -3.70 -15.39 6.67
C SER A 73 -3.48 -16.91 6.58
N ALA A 74 -2.28 -17.39 6.28
CA ALA A 74 -1.99 -18.82 6.11
C ALA A 74 -0.95 -19.35 7.10
N GLU A 75 -1.24 -19.28 8.40
CA GLU A 75 -0.62 -20.10 9.44
C GLU A 75 -1.75 -20.71 10.27
N ALA A 76 -2.08 -21.95 9.94
CA ALA A 76 -2.95 -22.80 10.74
C ALA A 76 -2.32 -23.00 12.14
N ASP A 77 -3.16 -23.07 13.17
CA ASP A 77 -2.85 -23.17 14.60
C ASP A 77 -2.44 -21.88 15.33
N LYS A 78 -3.20 -20.79 15.14
CA LYS A 78 -3.15 -19.63 16.05
C LYS A 78 -4.25 -19.74 17.10
N THR A 79 -3.93 -19.44 18.36
CA THR A 79 -4.93 -19.34 19.42
C THR A 79 -5.88 -18.16 19.13
N PRO A 80 -7.10 -18.13 19.70
CA PRO A 80 -8.01 -16.99 19.54
C PRO A 80 -7.38 -15.65 19.93
N GLU A 81 -6.52 -15.65 20.95
CA GLU A 81 -5.79 -14.48 21.44
C GLU A 81 -4.72 -14.00 20.45
N GLU A 82 -3.99 -14.92 19.82
CA GLU A 82 -3.04 -14.61 18.76
C GLU A 82 -3.73 -14.06 17.51
N GLN A 83 -4.90 -14.61 17.18
CA GLN A 83 -5.72 -14.14 16.07
C GLN A 83 -6.23 -12.72 16.32
N GLU A 84 -6.70 -12.42 17.54
CA GLU A 84 -7.15 -11.08 17.93
C GLU A 84 -5.99 -10.08 17.92
N LEU A 85 -4.80 -10.48 18.38
CA LEU A 85 -3.59 -9.65 18.32
C LEU A 85 -3.17 -9.36 16.87
N LEU A 86 -3.25 -10.35 15.98
CA LEU A 86 -2.99 -10.16 14.55
C LEU A 86 -4.00 -9.22 13.91
N ASP A 87 -5.28 -9.37 14.21
CA ASP A 87 -6.32 -8.50 13.68
C ASP A 87 -6.18 -7.06 14.22
N ALA A 88 -5.76 -6.90 15.48
CA ALA A 88 -5.40 -5.61 16.04
C ALA A 88 -4.17 -5.00 15.35
N ALA A 89 -3.11 -5.78 15.13
CA ALA A 89 -1.91 -5.33 14.43
C ALA A 89 -2.22 -4.90 12.98
N ARG A 90 -3.02 -5.68 12.25
CA ARG A 90 -3.54 -5.33 10.91
C ARG A 90 -4.31 -4.03 10.94
N LYS A 91 -5.14 -3.83 11.96
CA LYS A 91 -5.92 -2.60 12.12
C LYS A 91 -5.02 -1.40 12.36
N VAL A 92 -3.99 -1.52 13.20
CA VAL A 92 -3.01 -0.46 13.46
C VAL A 92 -2.26 -0.11 12.18
N HIS A 93 -1.68 -1.10 11.50
CA HIS A 93 -0.90 -0.85 10.28
C HIS A 93 -1.75 -0.18 9.19
N ARG A 94 -2.99 -0.64 9.02
CA ARG A 94 -3.95 0.01 8.12
C ARG A 94 -4.23 1.47 8.49
N LEU A 95 -4.44 1.75 9.78
CA LEU A 95 -4.70 3.12 10.26
C LEU A 95 -3.49 4.03 10.07
N GLU A 96 -2.27 3.50 10.22
CA GLU A 96 -1.04 4.24 9.95
C GLU A 96 -0.91 4.60 8.47
N GLY A 97 -1.17 3.67 7.55
CA GLY A 97 -1.19 3.96 6.12
C GLY A 97 -2.28 4.96 5.72
N GLU A 98 -3.49 4.82 6.30
CA GLU A 98 -4.57 5.80 6.12
C GLU A 98 -4.17 7.20 6.63
N LEU A 99 -3.51 7.28 7.79
CA LEU A 99 -3.04 8.53 8.39
C LEU A 99 -1.95 9.19 7.52
N GLN A 100 -0.98 8.43 7.03
CA GLN A 100 0.05 8.93 6.12
C GLN A 100 -0.54 9.46 4.82
N ALA A 101 -1.51 8.73 4.24
CA ALA A 101 -2.19 9.18 3.03
C ALA A 101 -2.98 10.48 3.26
N LEU A 102 -3.68 10.60 4.40
CA LEU A 102 -4.43 11.81 4.74
C LEU A 102 -3.49 13.01 4.97
N GLN A 103 -2.34 12.78 5.63
CA GLN A 103 -1.31 13.81 5.81
C GLN A 103 -0.79 14.32 4.45
N ALA A 104 -0.53 13.42 3.51
CA ALA A 104 -0.13 13.80 2.15
C ALA A 104 -1.22 14.60 1.39
N GLU A 105 -2.49 14.37 1.70
CA GLU A 105 -3.62 15.15 1.18
C GLU A 105 -3.72 16.54 1.81
N VAL A 106 -3.54 16.66 3.13
CA VAL A 106 -3.49 17.96 3.82
C VAL A 106 -2.34 18.81 3.29
N GLU A 107 -1.15 18.22 3.14
CA GLU A 107 0.00 18.91 2.53
C GLU A 107 -0.28 19.39 1.10
N LEU A 108 -1.10 18.66 0.34
CA LEU A 108 -1.51 19.10 -1.00
C LEU A 108 -2.39 20.35 -0.90
N ILE A 109 -3.38 20.34 -0.03
CA ILE A 109 -4.30 21.45 0.17
C ILE A 109 -3.52 22.70 0.59
N ASP A 110 -2.59 22.58 1.53
CA ASP A 110 -1.76 23.69 2.01
C ASP A 110 -0.90 24.29 0.89
N ARG A 111 -0.34 23.45 0.01
CA ARG A 111 0.44 23.94 -1.15
C ARG A 111 -0.43 24.62 -2.21
N LEU A 112 -1.68 24.20 -2.38
CA LEU A 112 -2.61 24.77 -3.37
C LEU A 112 -3.34 26.01 -2.84
N ALA A 113 -3.47 26.16 -1.52
CA ALA A 113 -4.13 27.28 -0.87
C ALA A 113 -3.28 27.86 0.29
N PRO A 114 -2.06 28.38 0.01
CA PRO A 114 -1.23 28.96 1.05
C PRO A 114 -1.94 30.19 1.65
N GLY A 115 -2.50 30.04 2.86
CA GLY A 115 -3.09 31.16 3.62
C GLY A 115 -4.54 31.00 4.13
N ARG A 116 -5.24 29.88 3.93
CA ARG A 116 -6.44 29.58 4.74
C ARG A 116 -6.06 28.76 5.97
N GLY A 117 -5.39 29.40 6.92
CA GLY A 117 -5.15 28.81 8.24
C GLY A 117 -6.48 28.42 8.88
N LEU A 118 -6.71 27.11 9.05
CA LEU A 118 -7.67 26.66 10.05
C LEU A 118 -7.05 26.97 11.42
N PRO A 119 -7.77 27.64 12.33
CA PRO A 119 -7.25 27.94 13.65
C PRO A 119 -6.91 26.63 14.37
N SER A 120 -5.70 26.56 14.93
CA SER A 120 -5.27 25.41 15.72
C SER A 120 -6.23 25.19 16.90
N PRO A 121 -6.63 23.93 17.20
CA PRO A 121 -7.59 23.62 18.27
C PRO A 121 -7.04 23.78 19.71
N HIS A 122 -5.96 24.55 19.92
CA HIS A 122 -5.33 24.75 21.22
C HIS A 122 -5.27 26.22 21.66
N GLN A 123 -6.21 27.05 21.21
CA GLN A 123 -6.43 28.38 21.79
C GLN A 123 -7.86 28.52 22.29
N LEU A 124 -8.18 27.85 23.39
CA LEU A 124 -9.16 28.27 24.41
C LEU A 124 -8.72 27.72 25.76
#